data_AF-A0A1L7LJF7-F1
#
_entry.id   AF-A0A1L7LJF7-F1
#
_cell.length_a   1.000
_cell.length_b   1.000
_cell.length_c   1.000
_cell.angle_alpha   90.00
_cell.angle_beta   90.00
_cell.angle_gamma   90.00
#
_symmetry.space_group_name_H-M   'P 1'
#
loop_
_entity.id
_entity.type
_entity.pdbx_description
1 polymer ?
#
loop_
_entity_poly.entity_id
_entity_poly.type
_entity_poly.pdbx_seq_one_letter_code
_entity_poly.pdbx_strand_id
1 'polypeptide(L)'
;MEVEVAKRWMALFNDKIQENKDYLSELDTPIGDGDHGGNMARGMTAVMENINSKDFESAADVFKVVSMQLISKVGGASGPLYGSAFMGITKVELANGSVYEALKAGLDMIKNVVRLKLTKRLW
;
A
#
# COMPACT_ATOMS: atom_id res chain seq x y z
N MET A 1 16.56 -4.75 -4.54
CA MET A 1 16.46 -4.87 -3.06
C MET A 1 16.37 -6.34 -2.71
N GLU A 2 16.94 -6.76 -1.58
CA GLU A 2 16.78 -8.13 -1.08
C GLU A 2 15.35 -8.41 -0.60
N VAL A 3 14.86 -9.63 -0.80
CA VAL A 3 13.51 -10.07 -0.38
C VAL A 3 13.27 -9.78 1.10
N GLU A 4 14.23 -10.11 1.96
CA GLU A 4 14.10 -9.92 3.41
C GLU A 4 14.01 -8.45 3.82
N VAL A 5 14.62 -7.54 3.07
CA VAL A 5 14.49 -6.10 3.32
C VAL A 5 13.07 -5.62 2.98
N ALA A 6 12.50 -6.10 1.88
CA ALA A 6 11.12 -5.79 1.50
C ALA A 6 10.11 -6.35 2.53
N LYS A 7 10.28 -7.60 2.95
CA LYS A 7 9.43 -8.23 3.99
C LYS A 7 9.54 -7.49 5.32
N ARG A 8 10.75 -7.14 5.75
CA ARG A 8 10.98 -6.37 6.99
C ARG A 8 10.34 -4.99 6.92
N TRP A 9 10.43 -4.31 5.78
CA TRP A 9 9.75 -3.03 5.60
C TRP A 9 8.23 -3.17 5.75
N MET A 10 7.61 -4.17 5.12
CA MET A 10 6.17 -4.39 5.25
C MET A 10 5.74 -4.77 6.66
N ALA A 11 6.55 -5.56 7.38
CA ALA A 11 6.32 -5.86 8.80
C ALA A 11 6.33 -4.59 9.66
N LEU A 12 7.36 -3.74 9.52
CA LEU A 12 7.45 -2.48 10.24
C LEU A 12 6.32 -1.51 9.90
N PHE A 13 5.88 -1.49 8.63
CA PHE A 13 4.74 -0.68 8.23
C PHE A 13 3.43 -1.20 8.85
N ASN A 14 3.22 -2.52 8.85
CA ASN A 14 2.08 -3.12 9.54
C ASN A 14 2.10 -2.75 11.03
N ASP A 15 3.21 -2.93 11.73
CA ASP A 15 3.31 -2.64 13.16
C ASP A 15 2.91 -1.19 13.47
N LYS A 16 3.37 -0.23 12.64
CA LYS A 16 2.99 1.17 12.79
C LYS A 16 1.52 1.43 12.51
N ILE A 17 0.92 0.77 11.52
CA ILE A 17 -0.51 0.86 11.26
C ILE A 17 -1.32 0.27 12.42
N GLN A 18 -0.94 -0.90 12.94
CA GLN A 18 -1.65 -1.54 14.05
C GLN A 18 -1.57 -0.70 15.33
N GLU A 19 -0.39 -0.14 15.63
CA GLU A 19 -0.14 0.73 16.79
C GLU A 19 -0.99 2.02 16.74
N ASN A 20 -1.21 2.58 15.54
CA ASN A 20 -1.80 3.90 15.38
C ASN A 20 -3.20 3.89 14.73
N LYS A 21 -3.83 2.72 14.55
CA LYS A 21 -5.12 2.62 13.83
C LYS A 21 -6.22 3.49 14.43
N ASP A 22 -6.32 3.57 15.76
CA ASP A 22 -7.38 4.34 16.43
C ASP A 22 -7.14 5.84 16.22
N TYR A 23 -5.88 6.29 16.31
CA TYR A 23 -5.48 7.66 16.01
C TYR A 23 -5.73 8.04 14.55
N LEU A 24 -5.44 7.14 13.60
CA LEU A 24 -5.71 7.37 12.18
C LEU A 24 -7.22 7.52 11.90
N SER A 25 -8.06 6.73 12.56
CA SER A 25 -9.52 6.85 12.49
C SER A 25 -10.04 8.13 13.19
N GLU A 26 -9.42 8.54 14.29
CA GLU A 26 -9.72 9.81 14.96
C GLU A 26 -9.42 11.01 14.05
N LEU A 27 -8.28 11.03 13.36
CA LEU A 27 -7.94 12.08 12.40
C LEU A 27 -8.89 12.14 11.20
N ASP A 28 -9.43 11.00 10.79
CA ASP A 28 -10.34 10.88 9.66
C ASP A 28 -11.79 11.28 10.02
N THR A 29 -12.18 11.17 11.29
CA THR A 29 -13.56 11.45 11.73
C THR A 29 -14.05 12.88 11.41
N PRO A 30 -13.26 13.97 11.59
CA PRO A 30 -13.73 15.33 11.32
C PRO A 30 -13.90 15.66 9.83
N ILE A 31 -13.27 14.91 8.92
CA ILE A 31 -13.18 15.24 7.48
C ILE A 31 -13.51 14.06 6.55
N GLY A 32 -13.93 12.93 7.12
CA GLY A 32 -14.17 11.65 6.48
C GLY A 32 -15.20 10.84 7.27
N ASP A 33 -15.13 9.51 7.16
CA ASP A 33 -16.07 8.60 7.84
C ASP A 33 -15.46 7.91 9.07
N GLY A 34 -14.21 8.23 9.40
CA GLY A 34 -13.51 7.69 10.57
C GLY A 34 -13.03 6.26 10.37
N ASP A 35 -13.06 5.73 9.14
CA ASP A 35 -12.75 4.34 8.87
C ASP A 35 -11.29 4.09 8.45
N HIS A 36 -10.52 5.17 8.18
CA HIS A 36 -9.20 5.06 7.57
C HIS A 36 -8.25 4.12 8.31
N GLY A 37 -8.10 4.29 9.62
CA GLY A 37 -7.22 3.46 10.44
C GLY A 37 -7.65 1.99 10.46
N GLY A 38 -8.94 1.74 10.65
CA GLY A 38 -9.51 0.38 10.59
C GLY A 38 -9.35 -0.28 9.22
N ASN A 39 -9.53 0.47 8.14
CA ASN A 39 -9.30 0.02 6.77
C ASN A 39 -7.84 -0.37 6.52
N MET A 40 -6.90 0.49 6.89
CA MET A 40 -5.47 0.21 6.72
C MET A 40 -5.01 -0.96 7.59
N ALA A 41 -5.49 -1.08 8.83
CA ALA A 41 -5.17 -2.19 9.72
C ALA A 41 -5.61 -3.53 9.13
N ARG A 42 -6.87 -3.64 8.64
CA ARG A 42 -7.36 -4.85 7.96
C ARG A 42 -6.53 -5.19 6.72
N GLY A 43 -6.21 -4.18 5.92
CA GLY A 43 -5.41 -4.36 4.71
C GLY A 43 -4.00 -4.87 5.00
N MET A 44 -3.30 -4.26 5.95
CA MET A 44 -1.94 -4.64 6.31
C MET A 44 -1.88 -6.00 7.02
N THR A 45 -2.89 -6.37 7.82
CA THR A 45 -2.99 -7.74 8.33
C THR A 45 -3.04 -8.75 7.18
N ALA A 46 -3.89 -8.53 6.17
CA ALA A 46 -3.99 -9.43 5.02
C ALA A 46 -2.71 -9.46 4.16
N VAL A 47 -2.00 -8.33 4.05
CA VAL A 47 -0.66 -8.26 3.44
C VAL A 47 0.29 -9.20 4.16
N MET A 48 0.39 -9.08 5.50
CA MET A 48 1.33 -9.86 6.29
C MET A 48 0.99 -11.36 6.31
N GLU A 49 -0.29 -11.72 6.38
CA GLU A 49 -0.72 -13.11 6.22
C GLU A 49 -0.23 -13.70 4.90
N ASN A 50 -0.37 -12.98 3.78
CA ASN A 50 0.05 -13.47 2.47
C ASN A 50 1.57 -13.49 2.29
N ILE A 51 2.29 -12.54 2.91
CA ILE A 51 3.77 -12.53 2.91
C ILE A 51 4.32 -13.68 3.76
N ASN A 52 3.67 -14.03 4.87
CA ASN A 52 4.14 -15.09 5.76
C ASN A 52 3.73 -16.49 5.31
N SER A 53 2.77 -16.62 4.38
CA SER A 53 2.26 -17.91 3.92
C SER A 53 3.04 -18.54 2.76
N LYS A 54 4.06 -17.85 2.22
CA LYS A 54 4.83 -18.32 1.06
C LYS A 54 6.20 -17.67 0.96
N ASP A 55 7.07 -18.31 0.21
CA ASP A 55 8.36 -17.77 -0.19
C ASP A 55 8.25 -16.90 -1.45
N PHE A 56 9.24 -16.04 -1.64
CA PHE A 56 9.31 -15.09 -2.75
C PHE A 56 10.67 -15.15 -3.40
N GLU A 57 10.70 -15.11 -4.74
CA GLU A 57 11.93 -15.10 -5.52
C GLU A 57 12.56 -13.70 -5.61
N SER A 58 11.75 -12.64 -5.44
CA SER A 58 12.19 -11.26 -5.55
C SER A 58 11.41 -10.29 -4.65
N ALA A 59 12.03 -9.14 -4.34
CA ALA A 59 11.35 -8.04 -3.63
C ALA A 59 10.15 -7.50 -4.44
N ALA A 60 10.22 -7.54 -5.77
CA ALA A 60 9.11 -7.16 -6.63
C ALA A 60 7.88 -8.06 -6.41
N ASP A 61 8.08 -9.37 -6.21
CA ASP A 61 6.95 -10.28 -5.93
C ASP A 61 6.28 -9.98 -4.59
N VAL A 62 7.08 -9.57 -3.58
CA VAL A 62 6.56 -9.07 -2.30
C VAL A 62 5.70 -7.84 -2.52
N PHE A 63 6.22 -6.82 -3.22
CA PHE A 63 5.48 -5.58 -3.48
C PHE A 63 4.24 -5.78 -4.35
N LYS A 64 4.27 -6.76 -5.26
CA LYS A 64 3.09 -7.17 -6.05
C LYS A 64 1.99 -7.71 -5.15
N VAL A 65 2.33 -8.57 -4.18
CA VAL A 65 1.38 -9.06 -3.17
C VAL A 65 0.84 -7.91 -2.34
N VAL A 66 1.69 -7.01 -1.86
CA VAL A 66 1.27 -5.82 -1.10
C VAL A 66 0.25 -5.01 -1.91
N SER A 67 0.56 -4.71 -3.17
CA SER A 67 -0.33 -3.99 -4.07
C SER A 67 -1.70 -4.67 -4.18
N MET A 68 -1.74 -5.97 -4.47
CA MET A 68 -2.99 -6.71 -4.66
C MET A 68 -3.82 -6.80 -3.38
N GLN A 69 -3.19 -7.03 -2.22
CA GLN A 69 -3.90 -7.08 -0.94
C GLN A 69 -4.46 -5.71 -0.57
N LEU A 70 -3.70 -4.62 -0.74
CA LEU A 70 -4.20 -3.28 -0.44
C LEU A 70 -5.36 -2.86 -1.36
N ILE A 71 -5.31 -3.18 -2.65
CA ILE A 71 -6.43 -2.91 -3.58
C ILE A 71 -7.71 -3.65 -3.14
N SER A 72 -7.57 -4.88 -2.65
CA SER A 72 -8.73 -5.76 -2.38
C SER A 72 -9.25 -5.72 -0.94
N LYS A 73 -8.42 -5.30 0.03
CA LYS A 73 -8.75 -5.37 1.46
C LYS A 73 -8.87 -4.02 2.15
N VAL A 74 -8.28 -2.97 1.59
CA VAL A 74 -8.44 -1.60 2.12
C VAL A 74 -9.61 -0.94 1.42
N GLY A 75 -10.61 -0.53 2.20
CA GLY A 75 -11.75 0.23 1.72
C GLY A 75 -11.42 1.69 1.38
N GLY A 76 -12.43 2.39 0.87
CA GLY A 76 -12.36 3.83 0.60
C GLY A 76 -11.35 4.23 -0.49
N ALA A 77 -10.87 5.47 -0.41
CA ALA A 77 -9.90 5.99 -1.37
C ALA A 77 -8.50 5.37 -1.19
N SER A 78 -8.14 5.00 0.03
CA SER A 78 -6.79 4.52 0.40
C SER A 78 -6.37 3.25 -0.32
N GLY A 79 -7.27 2.28 -0.52
CA GLY A 79 -6.94 1.00 -1.18
C GLY A 79 -6.40 1.17 -2.60
N PRO A 80 -7.15 1.81 -3.52
CA PRO A 80 -6.65 2.11 -4.85
C PRO A 80 -5.39 2.98 -4.87
N LEU A 81 -5.22 3.91 -3.92
CA LEU A 81 -4.06 4.81 -3.88
C LEU A 81 -2.79 4.06 -3.48
N TYR A 82 -2.76 3.41 -2.31
CA TYR A 82 -1.59 2.64 -1.87
C TYR A 82 -1.34 1.43 -2.76
N GLY A 83 -2.40 0.74 -3.16
CA GLY A 83 -2.33 -0.37 -4.10
C GLY A 83 -1.64 0.02 -5.41
N SER A 84 -2.02 1.15 -6.00
CA SER A 84 -1.39 1.66 -7.23
C SER A 84 0.03 2.13 -6.98
N ALA A 85 0.32 2.74 -5.82
CA ALA A 85 1.67 3.15 -5.45
C ALA A 85 2.64 1.96 -5.42
N PHE A 86 2.25 0.87 -4.74
CA PHE A 86 3.04 -0.36 -4.69
C PHE A 86 3.14 -1.06 -6.05
N MET A 87 2.15 -0.92 -6.93
CA MET A 87 2.26 -1.39 -8.31
C MET A 87 3.33 -0.60 -9.10
N GLY A 88 3.43 0.71 -8.87
CA GLY A 88 4.52 1.55 -9.43
C GLY A 88 5.89 1.11 -8.93
N ILE A 89 6.03 0.91 -7.62
CA ILE A 89 7.25 0.40 -6.97
C ILE A 89 7.64 -0.97 -7.55
N THR A 90 6.68 -1.90 -7.65
CA THR A 90 6.90 -3.24 -8.21
C THR A 90 7.55 -3.19 -9.59
N LYS A 91 7.05 -2.32 -10.49
CA LYS A 91 7.57 -2.21 -11.86
C LYS A 91 9.02 -1.73 -11.90
N VAL A 92 9.38 -0.79 -11.03
CA VAL A 92 10.76 -0.28 -10.96
C VAL A 92 11.68 -1.30 -10.32
N GLU A 93 11.22 -1.99 -9.27
CA GLU A 93 11.97 -3.05 -8.61
C GLU A 93 12.28 -4.20 -9.59
N LEU A 94 11.32 -4.62 -10.43
CA LEU A 94 11.53 -5.60 -11.50
C LEU A 94 12.59 -5.16 -12.52
N ALA A 95 12.73 -3.85 -12.73
CA ALA A 95 13.72 -3.28 -13.63
C ALA A 95 15.07 -3.01 -12.94
N ASN A 96 15.25 -3.46 -11.69
CA ASN A 96 16.42 -3.17 -10.85
C ASN A 96 16.69 -1.65 -10.70
N GLY A 97 15.64 -0.84 -10.71
CA GLY A 97 15.75 0.59 -10.51
C GLY A 97 16.03 0.96 -9.05
N SER A 98 16.41 2.22 -8.84
CA SER A 98 16.70 2.77 -7.51
C SER A 98 15.42 2.95 -6.66
N VAL A 99 15.60 3.03 -5.34
CA VAL A 99 14.50 3.38 -4.41
C VAL A 99 13.89 4.73 -4.75
N TYR A 100 14.69 5.70 -5.20
CA TYR A 100 14.20 7.00 -5.65
C TYR A 100 13.23 6.86 -6.84
N GLU A 101 13.61 6.09 -7.86
CA GLU A 101 12.76 5.84 -9.03
C GLU A 101 11.49 5.07 -8.63
N ALA A 102 11.59 4.12 -7.71
CA ALA A 102 10.45 3.35 -7.22
C ALA A 102 9.43 4.23 -6.50
N LEU A 103 9.90 5.10 -5.59
CA LEU A 103 9.04 6.07 -4.90
C LEU A 103 8.43 7.10 -5.86
N LYS A 104 9.20 7.56 -6.84
CA LYS A 104 8.70 8.44 -7.90
C LYS A 104 7.61 7.77 -8.72
N ALA A 105 7.81 6.52 -9.14
CA ALA A 105 6.79 5.75 -9.85
C ALA A 105 5.54 5.53 -9.00
N GLY A 106 5.69 5.25 -7.70
CA GLY A 106 4.57 5.16 -6.77
C GLY A 106 3.76 6.46 -6.66
N LEU A 107 4.44 7.60 -6.56
CA LEU A 107 3.80 8.92 -6.57
C LEU A 107 3.05 9.19 -7.87
N ASP A 108 3.64 8.86 -9.02
CA ASP A 108 3.00 9.07 -10.32
C ASP A 108 1.74 8.19 -10.46
N MET A 109 1.76 6.97 -9.92
CA MET A 109 0.58 6.10 -9.86
C MET A 109 -0.53 6.71 -8.98
N ILE A 110 -0.20 7.28 -7.82
CA ILE A 110 -1.16 7.99 -6.96
C ILE A 110 -1.78 9.17 -7.71
N LYS A 111 -0.97 10.01 -8.35
CA LYS A 111 -1.44 11.18 -9.13
C LYS A 111 -2.41 10.75 -10.24
N ASN A 112 -2.10 9.64 -10.91
CA ASN A 112 -2.97 9.10 -11.97
C ASN A 112 -4.33 8.65 -11.41
N VAL A 113 -4.37 7.96 -10.27
CA VAL A 113 -5.63 7.56 -9.62
C VAL A 113 -6.46 8.79 -9.24
N VAL A 114 -5.84 9.79 -8.59
CA VAL A 114 -6.52 11.02 -8.19
C VAL A 114 -7.07 11.76 -9.41
N ARG A 115 -6.26 11.93 -10.47
CA ARG A 115 -6.69 12.55 -11.72
C ARG A 115 -7.89 11.83 -12.34
N LEU A 116 -7.87 10.50 -12.38
CA LEU A 116 -8.97 9.71 -12.92
C LEU A 116 -10.26 9.89 -12.12
N LYS A 117 -10.17 9.90 -10.79
CA LYS A 117 -11.34 10.13 -9.92
C LYS A 117 -11.91 11.55 -10.07
N LEU A 118 -11.04 12.57 -10.17
CA LEU A 118 -11.46 13.96 -10.40
C LEU A 118 -12.17 14.11 -11.76
N THR A 119 -11.59 13.54 -12.82
CA THR A 119 -12.16 13.63 -14.18
C THR A 119 -13.50 12.91 -14.29
N LYS A 120 -13.67 11.79 -13.57
CA LYS A 120 -14.88 10.95 -13.63
C LYS A 120 -15.93 11.25 -12.55
N ARG A 121 -15.68 12.19 -11.62
CA ARG A 121 -16.55 12.51 -10.46
C ARG A 121 -16.96 11.26 -9.66
N LEU A 122 -16.00 10.40 -9.31
CA LEU A 122 -16.25 9.13 -8.59
C LEU A 122 -16.13 9.27 -7.06
N TRP A 123 -16.67 10.37 -6.48
CA TRP A 123 -16.69 10.62 -5.04
C TRP A 123 -18.11 10.49 -4.51
#